data_AF-A0A851F5S4-F1
#
_entry.id   AF-A0A851F5S4-F1
#
_cell.length_a   1.000
_cell.length_b   1.000
_cell.length_c   1.000
_cell.angle_alpha   90.00
_cell.angle_beta   90.00
_cell.angle_gamma   90.00
#
_symmetry.space_group_name_H-M   'P 1'
#
loop_
_entity.id
_entity.type
_entity.pdbx_description
1 polymer ?
#
loop_
_entity_poly.entity_id
_entity_poly.type
_entity_poly.pdbx_seq_one_letter_code
_entity_poly.pdbx_strand_id
1 'polypeptide(L)'
;DSFTTSDSATKFALDGFFSSLRHELTMQRRNVSVTLCVLGLMDTDTALKNTRGKVHITASPAPEAALAIIHGASTRVQEVFYPWWLQQVCCLWVLFPSNRDQVLQ
;
A
#
# COMPACT_ATOMS: atom_id res chain seq x y z
N ASP A 1 1.26 -7.58 18.86
CA ASP A 1 1.59 -6.25 18.30
C ASP A 1 3.00 -6.14 17.71
N SER A 2 3.98 -6.96 18.11
CA SER A 2 5.33 -6.96 17.49
C SER A 2 5.37 -7.33 16.00
N PHE A 3 4.58 -8.32 15.57
CA PHE A 3 4.55 -8.77 14.17
C PHE A 3 3.98 -7.71 13.22
N THR A 4 2.89 -7.05 13.60
CA THR A 4 2.29 -5.96 12.79
C THR A 4 3.25 -4.81 12.59
N THR A 5 4.06 -4.46 13.60
CA THR A 5 5.08 -3.42 13.49
C THR A 5 6.17 -3.81 12.49
N SER A 6 6.66 -5.06 12.54
CA SER A 6 7.66 -5.56 11.59
C SER A 6 7.11 -5.62 10.16
N ASP A 7 5.90 -6.15 9.99
CA ASP A 7 5.23 -6.23 8.69
C ASP A 7 5.02 -4.83 8.08
N SER A 8 4.63 -3.87 8.92
CA SER A 8 4.47 -2.48 8.50
C SER A 8 5.82 -1.88 8.10
N ALA A 9 6.86 -2.05 8.92
CA ALA A 9 8.21 -1.56 8.60
C ALA A 9 8.72 -2.12 7.27
N THR A 10 8.53 -3.42 7.01
CA THR A 10 8.88 -4.02 5.72
C THR A 10 8.06 -3.44 4.56
N LYS A 11 6.75 -3.22 4.72
CA LYS A 11 5.92 -2.60 3.68
C LYS A 11 6.34 -1.15 3.38
N PHE A 12 6.72 -0.37 4.40
CA PHE A 12 7.28 0.97 4.22
C PHE A 12 8.66 0.93 3.55
N ALA A 13 9.51 -0.05 3.88
CA ALA A 13 10.80 -0.23 3.22
C ALA A 13 10.63 -0.55 1.72
N LEU A 14 9.61 -1.34 1.35
CA LEU A 14 9.29 -1.61 -0.05
C LEU A 14 8.89 -0.33 -0.80
N ASP A 15 8.03 0.51 -0.21
CA ASP A 15 7.63 1.79 -0.80
C ASP A 15 8.86 2.69 -1.06
N GLY A 16 9.70 2.91 -0.05
CA GLY A 16 10.92 3.72 -0.20
C GLY A 16 11.90 3.17 -1.24
N PHE A 17 12.14 1.85 -1.23
CA PHE A 17 13.02 1.19 -2.17
C PHE A 17 12.52 1.31 -3.61
N PHE A 18 11.26 0.94 -3.87
CA PHE A 18 10.71 0.93 -5.23
C PHE A 18 10.41 2.32 -5.77
N SER A 19 10.08 3.29 -4.92
CA SER A 19 10.00 4.69 -5.31
C SER A 19 11.35 5.22 -5.80
N SER A 20 12.43 4.91 -5.06
CA SER A 20 13.81 5.26 -5.45
C SER A 20 14.24 4.55 -6.74
N LEU A 21 13.97 3.25 -6.86
CA LEU A 21 14.28 2.47 -8.05
C LEU A 21 13.56 3.01 -9.30
N ARG A 22 12.28 3.38 -9.17
CA ARG A 22 11.51 3.97 -10.26
C ARG A 22 12.13 5.28 -10.75
N HIS A 23 12.62 6.09 -9.81
CA HIS A 23 13.33 7.32 -10.13
C HIS A 23 14.63 7.03 -10.91
N GLU A 24 15.42 6.05 -10.47
CA GLU A 24 16.64 5.61 -11.15
C GLU A 24 16.37 5.07 -12.57
N LEU A 25 15.36 4.20 -12.72
CA LEU A 25 14.94 3.67 -14.02
C LEU A 25 14.55 4.77 -15.00
N THR A 26 13.88 5.82 -14.50
CA THR A 26 13.49 7.00 -15.29
C THR A 26 14.72 7.79 -15.74
N MET A 27 15.67 8.04 -14.82
CA MET A 27 16.94 8.71 -15.14
C MET A 27 17.76 7.94 -16.17
N GLN A 28 17.81 6.62 -16.06
CA GLN A 28 18.51 5.72 -16.97
C GLN A 28 17.74 5.44 -18.28
N ARG A 29 16.56 6.04 -18.48
CA ARG A 29 15.65 5.84 -19.63
C ARG A 29 15.34 4.36 -19.89
N ARG A 30 15.22 3.56 -18.82
CA ARG A 30 14.81 2.15 -18.93
C ARG A 30 13.29 2.06 -19.06
N ASN A 31 12.81 1.31 -20.06
CA ASN A 31 11.38 1.12 -20.31
C ASN A 31 10.77 0.04 -19.40
N VAL A 32 10.91 0.22 -18.08
CA VAL A 32 10.39 -0.69 -17.05
C VAL A 32 9.53 0.13 -16.10
N SER A 33 8.28 -0.29 -15.91
CA SER A 33 7.35 0.32 -14.95
C SER A 33 7.29 -0.48 -13.67
N VAL A 34 7.23 0.21 -12.54
CA VAL A 34 7.00 -0.37 -11.21
C VAL A 34 5.70 0.19 -10.66
N THR A 35 4.77 -0.70 -10.32
CA THR A 35 3.46 -0.38 -9.77
C THR A 35 3.39 -0.84 -8.32
N LEU A 36 3.17 0.09 -7.39
CA LEU A 36 2.99 -0.23 -5.98
C LEU A 36 1.51 -0.39 -5.66
N CYS A 37 1.12 -1.52 -5.05
CA CYS A 37 -0.28 -1.80 -4.74
C CYS A 37 -0.54 -1.62 -3.23
N VAL A 38 -1.30 -0.60 -2.89
CA VAL A 38 -1.75 -0.30 -1.52
C VAL A 38 -3.11 -0.97 -1.31
N LEU A 39 -3.07 -2.09 -0.58
CA LEU A 39 -4.21 -2.97 -0.39
C LEU A 39 -4.73 -2.87 1.05
N GLY A 40 -6.05 -2.74 1.17
CA GLY A 40 -6.78 -2.82 2.44
C GLY A 40 -6.92 -4.26 2.92
N LEU A 41 -7.82 -4.46 3.89
CA LEU A 41 -8.15 -5.80 4.37
C LEU A 41 -8.84 -6.60 3.25
N MET A 42 -8.24 -7.72 2.85
CA MET A 42 -8.77 -8.61 1.82
C MET A 42 -9.42 -9.85 2.43
N ASP A 43 -10.46 -10.35 1.77
CA ASP A 43 -11.14 -11.60 2.08
C ASP A 43 -10.28 -12.80 1.65
N THR A 44 -9.22 -13.03 2.41
CA THR A 44 -8.36 -14.21 2.28
C THR A 44 -8.40 -14.99 3.58
N ASP A 45 -8.37 -16.32 3.52
CA ASP A 45 -8.42 -17.18 4.71
C ASP A 45 -7.38 -16.80 5.75
N THR A 46 -6.16 -16.47 5.31
CA THR A 46 -5.07 -16.05 6.18
C THR A 46 -5.36 -14.70 6.84
N ALA A 47 -5.86 -13.71 6.09
CA ALA A 47 -6.17 -12.39 6.65
C ALA A 47 -7.31 -12.48 7.66
N LEU A 48 -8.41 -13.16 7.32
CA LEU A 48 -9.57 -13.32 8.19
C LEU A 48 -9.21 -14.05 9.50
N LYS A 49 -8.37 -15.09 9.43
CA LYS A 49 -7.88 -15.79 10.63
C LYS A 49 -7.04 -14.87 11.52
N ASN A 50 -6.18 -14.06 10.93
CA ASN A 50 -5.26 -13.19 11.67
C ASN A 50 -5.94 -11.94 12.25
N THR A 51 -7.04 -11.47 11.66
CA THR A 51 -7.79 -10.28 12.10
C THR A 51 -9.04 -10.58 12.91
N ARG A 52 -9.44 -11.86 13.05
CA ARG A 52 -10.63 -12.28 13.81
C ARG A 52 -10.60 -11.73 15.24
N GLY A 53 -11.60 -10.92 15.58
CA GLY A 53 -11.76 -10.33 16.91
C GLY A 53 -10.84 -9.14 17.22
N LYS A 54 -9.99 -8.70 16.26
CA LYS A 54 -9.06 -7.57 16.44
C LYS A 54 -9.45 -6.33 15.62
N VAL A 55 -10.06 -6.53 14.45
CA VAL A 55 -10.39 -5.46 13.51
C VAL A 55 -11.83 -5.65 13.03
N HIS A 56 -12.65 -4.60 13.12
CA HIS A 56 -14.05 -4.60 12.68
C HIS A 56 -14.24 -3.89 11.32
N ILE A 57 -13.28 -4.04 10.42
CA ILE A 57 -13.32 -3.45 9.08
C ILE A 57 -13.83 -4.51 8.11
N THR A 58 -14.71 -4.12 7.18
CA THR A 58 -15.21 -4.99 6.12
C THR A 58 -14.06 -5.42 5.21
N ALA A 59 -13.86 -6.74 5.09
CA ALA A 59 -12.89 -7.29 4.15
C ALA A 59 -13.38 -7.09 2.71
N SER A 60 -12.48 -6.66 1.82
CA SER A 60 -12.78 -6.48 0.41
C SER A 60 -12.54 -7.79 -0.36
N PRO A 61 -13.32 -8.09 -1.40
CA PRO A 61 -13.16 -9.31 -2.18
C PRO A 61 -11.77 -9.44 -2.84
N ALA A 62 -11.13 -10.61 -2.67
CA ALA A 62 -9.80 -10.88 -3.22
C ALA A 62 -9.72 -10.94 -4.76
N PRO A 63 -10.71 -11.51 -5.50
CA PRO A 63 -10.67 -11.55 -6.97
C PRO A 63 -10.65 -10.16 -7.61
N GLU A 64 -11.42 -9.23 -7.06
CA GLU A 64 -11.57 -7.85 -7.51
C GLU A 64 -10.30 -7.05 -7.22
N ALA A 65 -9.67 -7.30 -6.06
CA ALA A 65 -8.36 -6.76 -5.76
C ALA A 65 -7.30 -7.26 -6.75
N ALA A 66 -7.31 -8.56 -7.08
CA ALA A 66 -6.39 -9.13 -8.06
C ALA A 66 -6.57 -8.50 -9.45
N LEU A 67 -7.82 -8.27 -9.87
CA LEU A 67 -8.13 -7.56 -11.11
C LEU A 67 -7.58 -6.12 -11.09
N ALA A 68 -7.75 -5.40 -9.98
CA ALA A 68 -7.22 -4.04 -9.84
C ALA A 68 -5.69 -3.99 -9.93
N ILE A 69 -5.00 -4.97 -9.35
CA ILE A 69 -3.54 -5.11 -9.42
C ILE A 69 -3.08 -5.35 -10.88
N ILE A 70 -3.69 -6.32 -11.56
CA ILE A 70 -3.35 -6.65 -12.95
C ILE A 70 -3.63 -5.47 -13.86
N HIS A 71 -4.78 -4.83 -13.69
CA HIS A 71 -5.14 -3.65 -14.45
C HIS A 71 -4.14 -2.51 -14.22
N GLY A 72 -3.79 -2.22 -12.97
CA GLY A 72 -2.78 -1.21 -12.64
C GLY A 72 -1.41 -1.50 -13.23
N ALA A 73 -0.96 -2.76 -13.15
CA ALA A 73 0.30 -3.18 -13.76
C ALA A 73 0.28 -3.04 -15.29
N SER A 74 -0.83 -3.42 -15.95
CA SER A 74 -0.98 -3.32 -17.40
C SER A 74 -1.01 -1.88 -17.91
N THR A 75 -1.60 -0.97 -17.12
CA THR A 75 -1.70 0.47 -17.42
C THR A 75 -0.47 1.25 -16.98
N ARG A 76 0.50 0.59 -16.34
CA ARG A 76 1.74 1.17 -15.82
C ARG A 76 1.51 2.34 -14.85
N VAL A 77 0.43 2.28 -14.08
CA VAL A 77 0.20 3.28 -13.03
C VAL A 77 1.25 3.12 -11.93
N GLN A 78 1.61 4.22 -11.29
CA GLN A 78 2.61 4.24 -10.24
C GLN A 78 2.11 3.57 -8.95
N GLU A 79 0.84 3.80 -8.62
CA GLU A 79 0.20 3.34 -7.39
C GLU A 79 -1.24 2.86 -7.69
N VAL A 80 -1.63 1.77 -7.05
CA VAL A 80 -3.00 1.23 -7.08
C VAL A 80 -3.53 1.20 -5.65
N PHE A 81 -4.67 1.85 -5.42
CA PHE A 81 -5.34 1.83 -4.13
C PHE A 81 -6.59 0.96 -4.21
N TYR A 82 -6.66 -0.08 -3.39
CA TYR A 82 -7.86 -0.91 -3.29
C TYR A 82 -8.15 -1.28 -1.84
N PRO A 83 -9.34 -0.95 -1.32
CA PRO A 83 -10.43 -0.20 -1.96
C PRO A 83 -10.11 1.30 -2.18
N TRP A 84 -10.82 1.95 -3.11
CA TRP A 84 -10.56 3.33 -3.57
C TRP A 84 -10.54 4.38 -2.45
N TRP A 85 -11.31 4.20 -1.37
CA TRP A 85 -11.36 5.13 -0.25
C TRP A 85 -10.02 5.21 0.51
N LEU A 86 -9.14 4.21 0.39
CA LEU A 86 -7.79 4.25 0.98
C LEU A 86 -6.97 5.41 0.44
N GLN A 87 -7.15 5.77 -0.83
CA GLN A 87 -6.47 6.92 -1.43
C GLN A 87 -6.83 8.21 -0.67
N GLN A 88 -8.11 8.38 -0.33
CA GLN A 88 -8.58 9.55 0.40
C GLN A 88 -8.01 9.58 1.82
N VAL A 89 -7.92 8.43 2.49
CA VAL A 89 -7.29 8.32 3.81
C VAL A 89 -5.80 8.69 3.73
N CYS A 90 -5.06 8.16 2.75
CA CYS A 90 -3.66 8.51 2.53
C CYS A 90 -3.48 10.01 2.27
N CYS A 91 -4.28 10.60 1.38
CA CYS A 91 -4.22 12.03 1.09
C CYS A 91 -4.54 12.87 2.32
N LEU A 92 -5.57 12.51 3.10
CA LEU A 92 -5.92 13.17 4.36
C LEU A 92 -4.74 13.13 5.33
N TRP A 93 -4.11 11.97 5.50
CA TRP A 93 -2.94 11.81 6.37
C TRP A 93 -1.73 12.65 5.95
N VAL A 94 -1.56 12.92 4.65
CA VAL A 94 -0.50 13.81 4.13
C VAL A 94 -0.85 15.29 4.34
N LEU A 95 -2.13 15.66 4.26
CA LEU A 95 -2.61 17.03 4.42
C LEU A 95 -2.61 17.52 5.88
N PHE A 96 -2.55 16.63 6.87
CA PHE A 96 -2.41 16.97 8.29
C PHE A 96 -1.02 16.59 8.86
N PRO A 97 0.06 17.30 8.49
CA PRO A 97 1.41 17.04 9.03
C PRO A 97 1.56 17.43 10.50
N SER A 98 0.60 18.15 11.10
CA SER A 98 0.70 18.83 12.40
C SER A 98 1.05 17.96 13.62
N ASN A 99 0.94 16.62 13.55
CA ASN A 99 1.33 15.71 14.63
C ASN A 99 2.58 14.86 14.30
N ARG A 100 3.18 15.01 13.12
CA ARG A 100 4.35 14.22 12.69
C ARG A 100 5.66 14.70 13.33
N ASP A 101 5.74 15.98 13.67
CA ASP A 101 6.96 16.61 14.19
C ASP A 101 7.26 16.24 15.66
N GLN A 102 6.30 15.66 16.39
CA GLN A 102 6.47 15.28 17.79
C GLN A 102 7.24 13.95 18.00
N VAL A 103 7.41 13.16 16.93
CA VAL A 103 8.16 11.89 16.97
C VAL A 103 9.64 12.09 16.57
N LEU A 104 10.01 13.28 16.09
CA LEU A 104 11.38 13.63 15.70
C LEU A 104 12.09 14.54 16.73
N GLN A 105 11.56 14.67 17.96
CA GLN A 105 12.21 15.34 19.09
C GLN A 105 12.55 14.37 20.22
#